data_AF-A0A6J4F6G4-F1
#
_entry.id   AF-A0A6J4F6G4-F1
#
_cell.length_a   1.000
_cell.length_b   1.000
_cell.length_c   1.000
_cell.angle_alpha   90.00
_cell.angle_beta   90.00
_cell.angle_gamma   90.00
#
_symmetry.space_group_name_H-M   'P 1'
#
loop_
_entity.id
_entity.type
_entity.pdbx_description
1 polymer ?
#
loop_
_entity_poly.entity_id
_entity_poly.type
_entity_poly.pdbx_seq_one_letter_code
_entity_poly.pdbx_strand_id
1 'polypeptide(L)'
;MAEQVAKWPELQDGKRLVYIDPSLSPGKTPIFNPLDIPEEERNPDDIAIIVKQLIEVFPELIEGLEFTPQMRTLISACLTVLLNAPGSTLADLMDFMDDTKNAAWVQYADEVLTGSMYRDYFRRDFMDKSSDITKRGIRMRLLEAFQGNPVFLRMISGKSTFDFEALLKRRAVVIFRLGRGDIGETTSNLIGKFIIARLKVFALKQGRIPENERVPVHVFVDECQNYISDSIAFILKEARKFGVHLTLAQQILGDGMSPDLLRAILGNTGVKITGKNAVFTLKRMAEETGADLGELQELTTGFFHIKAQSHRARSGIIVRMPSHRVKTKGAISKEAWAKLREAQISRFYRTPAAISATAIPVSAQAQYPID
;
A
#
# COMPACT_ATOMS: atom_id res chain seq x y z
N MET A 1 14.40 5.08 9.45
CA MET A 1 14.77 5.82 8.22
C MET A 1 13.75 6.91 7.86
N ALA A 2 12.45 6.61 7.79
CA ALA A 2 11.38 7.53 7.38
C ALA A 2 11.45 8.95 7.98
N GLU A 3 11.55 9.09 9.31
CA GLU A 3 11.63 10.40 9.97
C GLU A 3 12.91 11.17 9.62
N GLN A 4 14.04 10.50 9.35
CA GLN A 4 15.27 11.17 8.94
C GLN A 4 15.10 11.85 7.58
N VAL A 5 14.40 11.19 6.65
CA VAL A 5 14.07 11.75 5.33
C VAL A 5 13.08 12.92 5.47
N ALA A 6 12.06 12.77 6.31
CA ALA A 6 11.08 13.83 6.58
C ALA A 6 11.70 15.13 7.14
N LYS A 7 12.89 15.04 7.75
CA LYS A 7 13.64 16.17 8.31
C LYS A 7 14.66 16.77 7.35
N TRP A 8 14.64 16.43 6.06
CA TRP A 8 15.50 17.08 5.08
C TRP A 8 15.10 18.55 4.86
N PRO A 9 16.04 19.51 4.80
CA PRO A 9 15.79 20.93 4.56
C PRO A 9 14.98 21.22 3.29
N GLU A 10 15.15 20.40 2.25
CA GLU A 10 14.41 20.48 0.99
C GLU A 10 12.90 20.23 1.16
N LEU A 11 12.50 19.64 2.28
CA LEU A 11 11.11 19.32 2.62
C LEU A 11 10.57 20.22 3.74
N GLN A 12 11.36 21.18 4.23
CA GLN A 12 11.02 21.97 5.41
C GLN A 12 9.79 22.87 5.22
N ASP A 13 9.50 23.27 3.98
CA ASP A 13 8.33 24.09 3.64
C ASP A 13 7.00 23.31 3.75
N GLY A 14 7.07 21.99 3.86
CA GLY A 14 5.92 21.10 3.98
C GLY A 14 5.01 21.06 2.75
N LYS A 15 5.33 21.74 1.65
CA LYS A 15 4.48 21.81 0.46
C LYS A 15 4.50 20.50 -0.32
N ARG A 16 5.68 19.91 -0.45
CA ARG A 16 5.88 18.64 -1.16
C ARG A 16 5.84 17.42 -0.25
N LEU A 17 5.96 17.59 1.06
CA LEU A 17 5.98 16.49 2.02
C LEU A 17 4.56 16.11 2.45
N VAL A 18 4.27 14.82 2.41
CA VAL A 18 3.16 14.20 3.12
C VAL A 18 3.73 13.11 4.02
N TYR A 19 3.72 13.34 5.32
CA TYR A 19 4.29 12.44 6.32
C TYR A 19 3.16 11.70 7.06
N ILE A 20 3.00 10.42 6.75
CA ILE A 20 1.96 9.55 7.27
C ILE A 20 2.59 8.60 8.30
N ASP A 21 2.24 8.84 9.55
CA ASP A 21 2.72 8.14 10.72
C ASP A 21 1.55 8.02 11.72
N PRO A 22 0.96 6.83 11.92
CA PRO A 22 -0.24 6.68 12.73
C PRO A 22 -0.02 6.92 14.22
N SER A 23 1.23 6.92 14.69
CA SER A 23 1.60 7.24 16.07
C SER A 23 2.00 8.71 16.26
N LEU A 24 1.99 9.51 15.19
CA LEU A 24 2.49 10.89 15.21
C LEU A 24 1.79 11.79 16.21
N SER A 25 0.48 11.66 16.39
CA SER A 25 -0.33 12.52 17.25
C SER A 25 -1.33 11.68 18.05
N PRO A 26 -1.21 11.62 19.39
CA PRO A 26 -2.23 10.99 20.22
C PRO A 26 -3.62 11.55 19.92
N GLY A 27 -4.63 10.67 19.83
CA GLY A 27 -6.02 11.04 19.57
C GLY A 27 -6.36 11.45 18.13
N LYS A 28 -5.37 11.56 17.22
CA LYS A 28 -5.61 11.83 15.80
C LYS A 28 -4.97 10.75 14.93
N THR A 29 -5.54 10.51 13.75
CA THR A 29 -5.05 9.49 12.83
C THR A 29 -5.11 10.01 11.39
N PRO A 30 -4.16 9.63 10.52
CA PRO A 30 -4.32 9.81 9.10
C PRO A 30 -5.22 8.68 8.57
N ILE A 31 -6.21 9.03 7.76
CA ILE A 31 -7.14 8.07 7.16
C ILE A 31 -6.73 7.83 5.71
N PHE A 32 -6.52 6.55 5.38
CA PHE A 32 -6.33 6.00 4.06
C PHE A 32 -7.38 4.91 3.85
N ASN A 33 -8.54 5.30 3.32
CA ASN A 33 -9.59 4.38 2.96
C ASN A 33 -9.32 3.85 1.54
N PRO A 34 -9.05 2.55 1.37
CA PRO A 34 -8.74 1.98 0.06
C PRO A 34 -9.94 1.98 -0.90
N LEU A 35 -11.16 2.25 -0.41
CA LEU A 35 -12.39 2.37 -1.20
C LEU A 35 -12.74 3.84 -1.56
N ASP A 36 -12.04 4.81 -0.98
CA ASP A 36 -12.24 6.23 -1.27
C ASP A 36 -11.56 6.58 -2.59
N ILE A 37 -12.34 6.45 -3.67
CA ILE A 37 -11.91 6.70 -5.05
C ILE A 37 -12.64 7.92 -5.63
N PRO A 38 -11.97 8.70 -6.51
CA PRO A 38 -12.59 9.80 -7.26
C PRO A 38 -13.82 9.36 -8.05
N GLU A 39 -14.74 10.29 -8.29
CA GLU A 39 -16.00 10.03 -8.99
C GLU A 39 -15.78 9.52 -10.42
N GLU A 40 -14.79 10.08 -11.13
CA GLU A 40 -14.43 9.66 -12.48
C GLU A 40 -13.95 8.20 -12.56
N GLU A 41 -13.52 7.62 -11.45
CA GLU A 41 -13.08 6.23 -11.34
C GLU A 41 -14.20 5.26 -10.95
N ARG A 42 -15.40 5.77 -10.64
CA ARG A 42 -16.59 4.95 -10.31
C ARG A 42 -17.28 4.44 -11.55
N ASN A 43 -16.50 3.97 -12.52
CA ASN A 43 -16.98 3.26 -13.70
C ASN A 43 -16.69 1.74 -13.57
N PRO A 44 -17.45 0.87 -14.25
CA PRO A 44 -17.32 -0.58 -14.08
C PRO A 44 -15.92 -1.16 -14.31
N ASP A 45 -15.19 -0.65 -15.31
CA ASP A 45 -13.86 -1.15 -15.67
C ASP A 45 -12.81 -0.82 -14.60
N ASP A 46 -12.82 0.42 -14.11
CA ASP A 46 -11.90 0.86 -13.07
C ASP A 46 -12.21 0.20 -11.72
N ILE A 47 -13.50 0.11 -11.37
CA ILE A 47 -13.93 -0.64 -10.18
C ILE A 47 -13.45 -2.08 -10.25
N ALA A 48 -13.62 -2.78 -11.38
CA ALA A 48 -13.17 -4.17 -11.53
C ALA A 48 -11.65 -4.32 -11.33
N ILE A 49 -10.85 -3.39 -11.85
CA ILE A 49 -9.40 -3.37 -11.64
C ILE A 49 -9.05 -3.17 -10.17
N ILE A 50 -9.74 -2.24 -9.50
CA ILE A 50 -9.52 -1.92 -8.09
C ILE A 50 -9.90 -3.11 -7.21
N VAL A 51 -11.09 -3.69 -7.39
CA VAL A 51 -11.54 -4.90 -6.68
C VAL A 51 -10.50 -6.01 -6.81
N LYS A 52 -10.01 -6.27 -8.02
CA LYS A 52 -8.97 -7.27 -8.28
C LYS A 52 -7.67 -6.99 -7.52
N GLN A 53 -7.30 -5.73 -7.24
CA GLN A 53 -6.09 -5.45 -6.45
C GLN A 53 -6.35 -5.54 -4.96
N LEU A 54 -7.52 -5.09 -4.49
CA LEU A 54 -7.88 -5.14 -3.08
C LEU A 54 -8.06 -6.58 -2.60
N ILE A 55 -8.68 -7.44 -3.41
CA ILE A 55 -8.94 -8.85 -3.05
C ILE A 55 -7.66 -9.64 -2.78
N GLU A 56 -6.52 -9.27 -3.39
CA GLU A 56 -5.24 -9.94 -3.12
C GLU A 56 -4.64 -9.60 -1.74
N VAL A 57 -5.18 -8.59 -1.04
CA VAL A 57 -4.78 -8.26 0.34
C VAL A 57 -5.60 -9.07 1.36
N PHE A 58 -6.76 -9.60 0.97
CA PHE A 58 -7.68 -10.28 1.89
C PHE A 58 -7.12 -11.56 2.52
N PRO A 59 -6.38 -12.45 1.83
CA PRO A 59 -5.85 -13.67 2.46
C PRO A 59 -5.11 -13.43 3.78
N GLU A 60 -4.48 -12.27 3.93
CA GLU A 60 -3.79 -11.87 5.16
C GLU A 60 -4.66 -11.10 6.13
N LEU A 61 -5.64 -10.33 5.63
CA LEU A 61 -6.61 -9.65 6.48
C LEU A 61 -7.47 -10.64 7.25
N ILE A 62 -7.82 -11.76 6.62
CA ILE A 62 -8.68 -12.81 7.17
C ILE A 62 -7.88 -14.11 7.40
N GLU A 63 -6.80 -13.98 8.18
CA GLU A 63 -5.87 -15.04 8.54
C GLU A 63 -6.56 -16.33 9.07
N GLY A 64 -5.88 -17.47 8.95
CA GLY A 64 -6.25 -18.72 9.63
C GLY A 64 -7.20 -19.66 8.90
N LEU A 65 -7.57 -19.40 7.64
CA LEU A 65 -8.19 -20.36 6.73
C LEU A 65 -7.70 -20.20 5.30
N GLU A 66 -7.88 -21.24 4.49
CA GLU A 66 -7.74 -21.15 3.05
C GLU A 66 -8.75 -20.12 2.49
N PHE A 67 -8.26 -19.15 1.73
CA PHE A 67 -9.11 -18.15 1.08
C PHE A 67 -9.82 -18.77 -0.13
N THR A 68 -11.01 -19.31 0.10
CA THR A 68 -11.71 -20.13 -0.89
C THR A 68 -12.24 -19.32 -2.10
N PRO A 69 -12.47 -19.97 -3.26
CA PRO A 69 -13.12 -19.31 -4.40
C PRO A 69 -14.48 -18.67 -4.08
N GLN A 70 -15.24 -19.27 -3.16
CA GLN A 70 -16.52 -18.74 -2.69
C GLN A 70 -16.33 -17.45 -1.89
N MET A 71 -15.37 -17.42 -0.96
CA MET A 71 -15.04 -16.20 -0.21
C MET A 71 -14.56 -15.10 -1.16
N ARG A 72 -13.69 -15.44 -2.12
CA ARG A 72 -13.20 -14.50 -3.14
C ARG A 72 -14.34 -13.90 -3.95
N THR A 73 -15.28 -14.72 -4.43
CA THR A 73 -16.44 -14.27 -5.22
C THR A 73 -17.34 -13.35 -4.40
N LEU A 74 -17.67 -13.76 -3.18
CA LEU A 74 -18.55 -13.02 -2.27
C LEU A 74 -17.96 -11.65 -1.92
N ILE A 75 -16.70 -11.61 -1.49
CA ILE A 75 -16.02 -10.34 -1.14
C ILE A 75 -15.87 -9.46 -2.38
N SER A 76 -15.54 -10.03 -3.55
CA SER A 76 -15.43 -9.24 -4.79
C SER A 76 -16.76 -8.59 -5.17
N ALA A 77 -17.88 -9.32 -5.05
CA ALA A 77 -19.22 -8.78 -5.29
C ALA A 77 -19.52 -7.62 -4.33
N CYS A 78 -19.26 -7.80 -3.03
CA CYS A 78 -19.50 -6.77 -2.02
C CYS A 78 -18.61 -5.54 -2.22
N LEU A 79 -17.31 -5.73 -2.48
CA LEU A 79 -16.38 -4.63 -2.77
C LEU A 79 -16.80 -3.84 -4.02
N THR A 80 -17.35 -4.52 -5.04
CA THR A 80 -17.89 -3.86 -6.23
C THR A 80 -19.03 -2.90 -5.86
N VAL A 81 -19.94 -3.34 -4.97
CA VAL A 81 -21.04 -2.49 -4.46
C VAL A 81 -20.50 -1.35 -3.62
N LEU A 82 -19.58 -1.63 -2.69
CA LEU A 82 -18.99 -0.60 -1.82
C LEU A 82 -18.25 0.46 -2.63
N LEU A 83 -17.48 0.08 -3.66
CA LEU A 83 -16.79 1.05 -4.53
C LEU A 83 -17.75 1.88 -5.39
N ASN A 84 -18.99 1.43 -5.61
CA ASN A 84 -20.02 2.27 -6.21
C ASN A 84 -20.59 3.28 -5.20
N ALA A 85 -20.63 2.95 -3.89
CA ALA A 85 -21.15 3.82 -2.83
C ALA A 85 -20.10 4.86 -2.36
N PRO A 86 -20.31 6.17 -2.57
CA PRO A 86 -19.40 7.19 -2.03
C PRO A 86 -19.28 7.16 -0.50
N GLY A 87 -18.06 7.34 0.02
CA GLY A 87 -17.83 7.35 1.47
C GLY A 87 -17.88 5.99 2.17
N SER A 88 -18.21 4.90 1.46
CA SER A 88 -18.12 3.54 2.01
C SER A 88 -16.68 3.20 2.42
N THR A 89 -16.55 2.24 3.33
CA THR A 89 -15.30 1.81 3.94
C THR A 89 -15.25 0.29 4.01
N LEU A 90 -14.05 -0.26 4.27
CA LEU A 90 -13.93 -1.70 4.53
C LEU A 90 -14.69 -2.14 5.79
N ALA A 91 -15.00 -1.24 6.72
CA ALA A 91 -15.81 -1.57 7.89
C ALA A 91 -17.26 -1.89 7.51
N ASP A 92 -17.80 -1.28 6.44
CA ASP A 92 -19.16 -1.55 5.97
C ASP A 92 -19.32 -2.99 5.44
N LEU A 93 -18.22 -3.66 5.07
CA LEU A 93 -18.23 -5.07 4.70
C LEU A 93 -18.75 -5.95 5.86
N MET A 94 -18.53 -5.56 7.12
CA MET A 94 -19.06 -6.27 8.30
C MET A 94 -20.58 -6.30 8.32
N ASP A 95 -21.21 -5.16 8.05
CA ASP A 95 -22.66 -5.05 8.00
C ASP A 95 -23.21 -5.72 6.73
N PHE A 96 -22.45 -5.69 5.62
CA PHE A 96 -22.78 -6.42 4.40
C PHE A 96 -22.85 -7.95 4.64
N MET A 97 -21.95 -8.49 5.48
CA MET A 97 -21.95 -9.91 5.87
C MET A 97 -23.03 -10.29 6.90
N ASP A 98 -23.83 -9.33 7.37
CA ASP A 98 -24.86 -9.54 8.40
C ASP A 98 -26.26 -9.38 7.79
N ASP A 99 -26.98 -10.49 7.62
CA ASP A 99 -28.32 -10.48 7.00
C ASP A 99 -29.36 -9.66 7.79
N THR A 100 -29.08 -9.34 9.06
CA THR A 100 -29.94 -8.44 9.85
C THR A 100 -29.70 -6.96 9.53
N LYS A 101 -28.63 -6.64 8.78
CA LYS A 101 -28.20 -5.27 8.48
C LYS A 101 -27.98 -4.99 7.00
N ASN A 102 -27.86 -6.01 6.15
CA ASN A 102 -27.46 -5.84 4.75
C ASN A 102 -28.60 -5.52 3.77
N ALA A 103 -29.85 -5.43 4.22
CA ALA A 103 -30.99 -5.19 3.32
C ALA A 103 -30.82 -3.96 2.43
N ALA A 104 -30.35 -2.84 3.01
CA ALA A 104 -30.12 -1.60 2.27
C ALA A 104 -28.94 -1.73 1.28
N TRP A 105 -27.91 -2.50 1.65
CA TRP A 105 -26.77 -2.79 0.78
C TRP A 105 -27.15 -3.65 -0.43
N VAL A 106 -27.99 -4.67 -0.22
CA VAL A 106 -28.50 -5.52 -1.30
C VAL A 106 -29.40 -4.71 -2.23
N GLN A 107 -30.28 -3.85 -1.69
CA GLN A 107 -31.09 -2.97 -2.52
C GLN A 107 -30.20 -2.07 -3.38
N TYR A 108 -29.20 -1.43 -2.77
CA TYR A 108 -28.26 -0.57 -3.49
C TYR A 108 -27.49 -1.35 -4.57
N ALA A 109 -27.08 -2.60 -4.28
CA ALA A 109 -26.47 -3.48 -5.25
C ALA A 109 -27.35 -3.73 -6.49
N ASP A 110 -28.67 -3.86 -6.31
CA ASP A 110 -29.61 -4.03 -7.43
C ASP A 110 -29.66 -2.81 -8.34
N GLU A 111 -29.54 -1.61 -7.76
CA GLU A 111 -29.58 -0.34 -8.47
C GLU A 111 -28.30 -0.11 -9.29
N VAL A 112 -27.13 -0.25 -8.64
CA VAL A 112 -25.83 0.14 -9.24
C VAL A 112 -25.22 -0.92 -10.14
N LEU A 113 -25.58 -2.20 -9.98
CA LEU A 113 -24.99 -3.30 -10.74
C LEU A 113 -25.79 -3.66 -12.01
N THR A 114 -26.51 -2.70 -12.59
CA THR A 114 -27.26 -2.93 -13.83
C THR A 114 -26.31 -3.42 -14.95
N GLY A 115 -26.57 -4.61 -15.49
CA GLY A 115 -25.75 -5.24 -16.53
C GLY A 115 -24.57 -6.08 -16.02
N SER A 116 -24.33 -6.16 -14.71
CA SER A 116 -23.32 -7.03 -14.11
C SER A 116 -23.90 -8.37 -13.69
N MET A 117 -23.14 -9.46 -13.88
CA MET A 117 -23.50 -10.79 -13.37
C MET A 117 -23.60 -10.81 -11.82
N TYR A 118 -22.94 -9.87 -11.13
CA TYR A 118 -23.08 -9.75 -9.68
C TYR A 118 -24.49 -9.33 -9.25
N ARG A 119 -25.28 -8.69 -10.11
CA ARG A 119 -26.68 -8.36 -9.79
C ARG A 119 -27.52 -9.62 -9.59
N ASP A 120 -27.39 -10.59 -10.50
CA ASP A 120 -28.09 -11.87 -10.38
C ASP A 120 -27.56 -12.71 -9.22
N TYR A 121 -26.25 -12.66 -8.96
CA TYR A 121 -25.64 -13.26 -7.78
C TYR A 121 -26.28 -12.72 -6.48
N PHE A 122 -26.47 -11.40 -6.36
CA PHE A 122 -27.11 -10.81 -5.17
C PHE A 122 -28.58 -11.22 -5.01
N ARG A 123 -29.31 -11.38 -6.12
CA ARG A 123 -30.73 -11.80 -6.12
C ARG A 123 -30.93 -13.29 -5.78
N ARG A 124 -29.89 -14.10 -5.96
CA ARG A 124 -29.96 -15.56 -5.82
C ARG A 124 -28.96 -16.03 -4.76
N ASP A 125 -27.72 -16.25 -5.17
CA ASP A 125 -26.70 -16.94 -4.40
C ASP A 125 -26.34 -16.23 -3.09
N PHE A 126 -26.28 -14.89 -3.09
CA PHE A 126 -25.98 -14.12 -1.88
C PHE A 126 -27.10 -14.23 -0.84
N MET A 127 -28.36 -14.37 -1.25
CA MET A 127 -29.50 -14.50 -0.34
C MET A 127 -29.79 -15.94 0.07
N ASP A 128 -29.16 -16.90 -0.61
CA ASP A 128 -29.32 -18.31 -0.32
C ASP A 128 -28.64 -18.69 1.00
N LYS A 129 -29.30 -19.54 1.78
CA LYS A 129 -28.81 -20.00 3.10
C LYS A 129 -27.49 -20.76 3.03
N SER A 130 -27.11 -21.29 1.87
CA SER A 130 -25.80 -21.92 1.67
C SER A 130 -24.64 -20.92 1.83
N SER A 131 -24.90 -19.62 1.68
CA SER A 131 -23.91 -18.56 1.88
C SER A 131 -23.69 -18.16 3.34
N ASP A 132 -24.61 -18.50 4.25
CA ASP A 132 -24.62 -18.04 5.65
C ASP A 132 -23.34 -18.40 6.41
N ILE A 133 -22.84 -19.62 6.21
CA ILE A 133 -21.61 -20.10 6.85
C ILE A 133 -20.41 -19.26 6.37
N THR A 134 -20.33 -19.00 5.07
CA THR A 134 -19.26 -18.20 4.47
C THR A 134 -19.33 -16.74 4.94
N LYS A 135 -20.50 -16.11 4.90
CA LYS A 135 -20.72 -14.74 5.41
C LYS A 135 -20.30 -14.62 6.87
N ARG A 136 -20.77 -15.54 7.73
CA ARG A 136 -20.42 -15.57 9.15
C ARG A 136 -18.92 -15.76 9.35
N GLY A 137 -18.29 -16.66 8.60
CA GLY A 137 -16.86 -16.92 8.64
C GLY A 137 -16.01 -15.70 8.25
N ILE A 138 -16.43 -14.95 7.23
CA ILE A 138 -15.79 -13.68 6.83
C ILE A 138 -15.97 -12.63 7.91
N ARG A 139 -17.21 -12.44 8.39
CA ARG A 139 -17.55 -11.44 9.42
C ARG A 139 -16.77 -11.65 10.72
N MET A 140 -16.64 -12.88 11.19
CA MET A 140 -15.87 -13.18 12.40
C MET A 140 -14.39 -12.82 12.26
N ARG A 141 -13.78 -13.07 11.09
CA ARG A 141 -12.37 -12.74 10.84
C ARG A 141 -12.14 -11.26 10.69
N LEU A 142 -13.04 -10.56 9.99
CA LEU A 142 -13.02 -9.11 9.92
C LEU A 142 -13.18 -8.51 11.34
N LEU A 143 -14.04 -9.08 12.18
CA LEU A 143 -14.17 -8.68 13.59
C LEU A 143 -12.85 -8.84 14.34
N GLU A 144 -12.21 -10.01 14.25
CA GLU A 144 -10.91 -10.28 14.88
C GLU A 144 -9.82 -9.33 14.37
N ALA A 145 -9.74 -9.13 13.05
CA ALA A 145 -8.77 -8.23 12.44
C ALA A 145 -8.98 -6.79 12.91
N PHE A 146 -10.22 -6.30 12.96
CA PHE A 146 -10.54 -4.94 13.36
C PHE A 146 -10.40 -4.71 14.87
N GLN A 147 -10.84 -5.66 15.71
CA GLN A 147 -10.71 -5.56 17.17
C GLN A 147 -9.27 -5.72 17.62
N GLY A 148 -8.52 -6.65 17.03
CA GLY A 148 -7.10 -6.88 17.32
C GLY A 148 -6.20 -5.73 16.85
N ASN A 149 -6.68 -4.90 15.91
CA ASN A 149 -5.89 -3.83 15.29
C ASN A 149 -6.68 -2.50 15.26
N PRO A 150 -6.88 -1.83 16.41
CA PRO A 150 -7.66 -0.60 16.46
C PRO A 150 -6.99 0.57 15.71
N VAL A 151 -5.66 0.57 15.56
CA VAL A 151 -4.95 1.54 14.70
C VAL A 151 -5.32 1.33 13.25
N PHE A 152 -5.28 0.08 12.76
CA PHE A 152 -5.66 -0.27 11.39
C PHE A 152 -7.10 0.18 11.09
N LEU A 153 -8.04 -0.20 11.96
CA LEU A 153 -9.45 0.15 11.81
C LEU A 153 -9.66 1.67 11.71
N ARG A 154 -8.99 2.46 12.54
CA ARG A 154 -9.08 3.93 12.50
C ARG A 154 -8.49 4.53 11.23
N MET A 155 -7.48 3.91 10.63
CA MET A 155 -6.87 4.40 9.39
C MET A 155 -7.69 4.07 8.15
N ILE A 156 -8.44 2.98 8.15
CA ILE A 156 -9.23 2.55 6.98
C ILE A 156 -10.71 2.96 7.08
N SER A 157 -11.17 3.39 8.26
CA SER A 157 -12.55 3.80 8.49
C SER A 157 -12.70 5.31 8.38
N GLY A 158 -13.38 5.77 7.33
CA GLY A 158 -13.73 7.16 7.09
C GLY A 158 -13.31 7.64 5.70
N LYS A 159 -13.57 8.92 5.42
CA LYS A 159 -13.05 9.57 4.20
C LYS A 159 -11.54 9.71 4.29
N SER A 160 -10.82 9.43 3.22
CA SER A 160 -9.36 9.59 3.18
C SER A 160 -9.00 11.04 3.46
N THR A 161 -8.00 11.20 4.33
CA THR A 161 -7.46 12.53 4.70
C THR A 161 -6.52 13.09 3.66
N PHE A 162 -6.12 12.27 2.69
CA PHE A 162 -5.28 12.63 1.56
C PHE A 162 -5.68 11.78 0.34
N ASP A 163 -5.61 12.37 -0.84
CA ASP A 163 -5.77 11.65 -2.10
C ASP A 163 -4.42 11.10 -2.57
N PHE A 164 -4.20 9.81 -2.38
CA PHE A 164 -2.93 9.17 -2.71
C PHE A 164 -2.54 9.32 -4.18
N GLU A 165 -3.49 9.21 -5.12
CA GLU A 165 -3.18 9.31 -6.55
C GLU A 165 -2.87 10.76 -6.94
N ALA A 166 -3.60 11.73 -6.41
CA ALA A 166 -3.29 13.14 -6.63
C ALA A 166 -1.90 13.52 -6.08
N LEU A 167 -1.50 12.97 -4.92
CA LEU A 167 -0.16 13.15 -4.37
C LEU A 167 0.93 12.63 -5.33
N LEU A 168 0.72 11.47 -5.93
CA LEU A 168 1.64 10.90 -6.92
C LEU A 168 1.70 11.76 -8.19
N LYS A 169 0.54 12.16 -8.74
CA LYS A 169 0.44 13.02 -9.93
C LYS A 169 1.17 14.35 -9.77
N ARG A 170 1.08 14.98 -8.58
CA ARG A 170 1.79 16.24 -8.26
C ARG A 170 3.24 16.07 -7.82
N ARG A 171 3.80 14.85 -7.90
CA ARG A 171 5.19 14.53 -7.56
C ARG A 171 5.55 14.91 -6.11
N ALA A 172 4.62 14.68 -5.20
CA ALA A 172 4.85 14.81 -3.77
C ALA A 172 5.82 13.74 -3.24
N VAL A 173 6.46 14.04 -2.12
CA VAL A 173 7.25 13.07 -1.33
C VAL A 173 6.33 12.54 -0.24
N VAL A 174 5.80 11.34 -0.46
CA VAL A 174 4.91 10.67 0.49
C VAL A 174 5.74 9.67 1.30
N ILE A 175 5.75 9.86 2.62
CA ILE A 175 6.51 9.02 3.54
C ILE A 175 5.52 8.29 4.44
N PHE A 176 5.47 6.97 4.33
CA PHE A 176 4.75 6.12 5.26
C PHE A 176 5.71 5.57 6.31
N ARG A 177 5.56 6.01 7.56
CA ARG A 177 6.24 5.42 8.71
C ARG A 177 5.29 4.43 9.39
N LEU A 178 5.48 3.15 9.08
CA LEU A 178 4.68 2.05 9.62
C LEU A 178 5.51 1.23 10.63
N GLY A 179 6.09 1.90 11.63
CA GLY A 179 6.97 1.28 12.61
C GLY A 179 6.27 0.18 13.40
N ARG A 180 6.70 -1.08 13.26
CA ARG A 180 6.05 -2.25 13.91
C ARG A 180 6.00 -2.13 15.43
N GLY A 181 7.02 -1.54 16.06
CA GLY A 181 7.01 -1.28 17.51
C GLY A 181 5.98 -0.24 17.95
N ASP A 182 5.52 0.62 17.04
CA ASP A 182 4.58 1.71 17.33
C ASP A 182 3.13 1.27 17.11
N ILE A 183 2.86 0.48 16.06
CA ILE A 183 1.49 0.14 15.61
C ILE A 183 1.19 -1.37 15.56
N GLY A 184 2.17 -2.23 15.86
CA GLY A 184 2.07 -3.67 15.72
C GLY A 184 2.45 -4.17 14.31
N GLU A 185 2.90 -5.43 14.25
CA GLU A 185 3.36 -6.06 13.00
C GLU A 185 2.22 -6.27 12.00
N THR A 186 1.11 -6.88 12.43
CA THR A 186 -0.06 -7.15 11.60
C THR A 186 -0.62 -5.87 10.97
N THR A 187 -0.83 -4.83 11.80
CA THR A 187 -1.31 -3.52 11.32
C THR A 187 -0.34 -2.89 10.30
N SER A 188 0.96 -2.87 10.60
CA SER A 188 1.99 -2.34 9.68
C SER A 188 1.96 -3.03 8.33
N ASN A 189 1.89 -4.36 8.33
CA ASN A 189 1.86 -5.20 7.13
C ASN A 189 0.61 -4.91 6.27
N LEU A 190 -0.58 -4.97 6.88
CA LEU A 190 -1.85 -4.76 6.19
C LEU A 190 -1.93 -3.37 5.52
N ILE A 191 -1.57 -2.30 6.25
CA ILE A 191 -1.56 -0.94 5.70
C ILE A 191 -0.61 -0.85 4.51
N GLY A 192 0.61 -1.39 4.65
CA GLY A 192 1.60 -1.40 3.57
C GLY A 192 1.09 -2.11 2.32
N LYS A 193 0.38 -3.23 2.47
CA LYS A 193 -0.19 -3.98 1.34
C LYS A 193 -1.33 -3.25 0.65
N PHE A 194 -2.20 -2.57 1.39
CA PHE A 194 -3.21 -1.71 0.75
C PHE A 194 -2.57 -0.54 -0.02
N ILE A 195 -1.51 0.07 0.51
CA ILE A 195 -0.77 1.12 -0.20
C ILE A 195 -0.16 0.58 -1.50
N ILE A 196 0.47 -0.60 -1.47
CA ILE A 196 1.04 -1.25 -2.65
C ILE A 196 -0.05 -1.63 -3.65
N ALA A 197 -1.20 -2.12 -3.19
CA ALA A 197 -2.33 -2.43 -4.05
C ALA A 197 -2.84 -1.18 -4.78
N ARG A 198 -2.99 -0.05 -4.07
CA ARG A 198 -3.38 1.24 -4.68
C ARG A 198 -2.30 1.80 -5.61
N LEU A 199 -1.02 1.62 -5.29
CA LEU A 199 0.09 1.94 -6.20
C LEU A 199 0.03 1.10 -7.48
N LYS A 200 -0.33 -0.18 -7.39
CA LYS A 200 -0.50 -1.05 -8.57
C LYS A 200 -1.67 -0.59 -9.44
N VAL A 201 -2.80 -0.19 -8.83
CA VAL A 201 -3.92 0.43 -9.56
C VAL A 201 -3.44 1.67 -10.32
N PHE A 202 -2.72 2.57 -9.64
CA PHE A 202 -2.17 3.77 -10.26
C PHE A 202 -1.24 3.44 -11.44
N ALA A 203 -0.35 2.45 -11.29
CA ALA A 203 0.51 1.99 -12.39
C ALA A 203 -0.31 1.49 -13.59
N LEU A 204 -1.33 0.66 -13.37
CA LEU A 204 -2.18 0.14 -14.46
C LEU A 204 -2.87 1.28 -15.22
N LYS A 205 -3.35 2.31 -14.52
CA LYS A 205 -3.96 3.49 -15.15
C LYS A 205 -2.99 4.26 -16.02
N GLN A 206 -1.73 4.41 -15.59
CA GLN A 206 -0.69 5.03 -16.42
C GLN A 206 -0.46 4.30 -17.75
N GLY A 207 -0.80 3.00 -17.83
CA GLY A 207 -0.77 2.25 -19.09
C GLY A 207 -1.69 2.82 -20.18
N ARG A 208 -2.74 3.56 -19.81
CA ARG A 208 -3.66 4.24 -20.73
C ARG A 208 -3.16 5.62 -21.17
N ILE A 209 -2.10 6.12 -20.54
CA ILE A 209 -1.51 7.44 -20.81
C ILE A 209 -0.32 7.26 -21.80
N PRO A 210 -0.12 8.18 -22.76
CA PRO A 210 1.07 8.22 -23.61
C PRO A 210 2.36 8.21 -22.77
N GLU A 211 3.39 7.49 -23.22
CA GLU A 211 4.61 7.26 -22.42
C GLU A 211 5.31 8.56 -21.96
N ASN A 212 5.29 9.59 -22.80
CA ASN A 212 5.84 10.92 -22.53
C ASN A 212 5.06 11.75 -21.50
N GLU A 213 3.80 11.38 -21.24
CA GLU A 213 2.91 12.06 -20.29
C GLU A 213 2.77 11.32 -18.95
N ARG A 214 3.30 10.08 -18.89
CA ARG A 214 3.33 9.28 -17.66
C ARG A 214 4.09 10.00 -16.55
N VAL A 215 3.59 9.88 -15.33
CA VAL A 215 4.21 10.47 -14.13
C VAL A 215 5.21 9.47 -13.55
N PRO A 216 6.52 9.76 -13.55
CA PRO A 216 7.50 8.86 -12.96
C PRO A 216 7.36 8.87 -11.44
N VAL A 217 7.21 7.67 -10.85
CA VAL A 217 7.08 7.46 -9.40
C VAL A 217 8.16 6.51 -8.93
N HIS A 218 8.94 6.95 -7.94
CA HIS A 218 9.95 6.14 -7.28
C HIS A 218 9.48 5.70 -5.91
N VAL A 219 9.50 4.39 -5.68
CA VAL A 219 8.97 3.76 -4.48
C VAL A 219 10.11 3.06 -3.77
N PHE A 220 10.36 3.49 -2.54
CA PHE A 220 11.38 2.91 -1.67
C PHE A 220 10.68 2.10 -0.59
N VAL A 221 10.95 0.79 -0.56
CA VAL A 221 10.37 -0.12 0.44
C VAL A 221 11.51 -0.62 1.32
N ASP A 222 11.56 -0.09 2.54
CA ASP A 222 12.45 -0.57 3.59
C ASP A 222 11.89 -1.86 4.19
N GLU A 223 12.77 -2.80 4.53
CA GLU A 223 12.40 -4.14 5.00
C GLU A 223 11.32 -4.78 4.12
N CYS A 224 11.62 -4.90 2.82
CA CYS A 224 10.64 -5.27 1.81
C CYS A 224 9.98 -6.63 2.03
N GLN A 225 10.64 -7.57 2.74
CA GLN A 225 10.12 -8.89 3.12
C GLN A 225 8.75 -8.83 3.77
N ASN A 226 8.47 -7.73 4.46
CA ASN A 226 7.22 -7.52 5.18
C ASN A 226 6.02 -7.24 4.27
N TYR A 227 6.28 -6.75 3.06
CA TYR A 227 5.24 -6.27 2.15
C TYR A 227 5.11 -7.14 0.89
N ILE A 228 5.84 -8.25 0.87
CA ILE A 228 5.86 -9.17 -0.24
C ILE A 228 4.49 -9.76 -0.50
N SER A 229 4.08 -9.66 -1.75
CA SER A 229 2.82 -10.12 -2.30
C SER A 229 2.95 -10.27 -3.82
N ASP A 230 1.99 -10.91 -4.45
CA ASP A 230 1.89 -10.97 -5.92
C ASP A 230 1.83 -9.58 -6.56
N SER A 231 1.35 -8.57 -5.82
CA SER A 231 1.38 -7.18 -6.27
C SER A 231 2.80 -6.65 -6.41
N ILE A 232 3.72 -6.93 -5.48
CA ILE A 232 5.14 -6.56 -5.63
C ILE A 232 5.75 -7.28 -6.84
N ALA A 233 5.46 -8.58 -7.02
CA ALA A 233 6.00 -9.36 -8.13
C ALA A 233 5.58 -8.78 -9.49
N PHE A 234 4.31 -8.38 -9.63
CA PHE A 234 3.81 -7.69 -10.81
C PHE A 234 4.51 -6.34 -11.02
N ILE A 235 4.59 -5.52 -9.97
CA ILE A 235 5.15 -4.17 -10.07
C ILE A 235 6.61 -4.23 -10.55
N LEU A 236 7.40 -5.19 -10.05
CA LEU A 236 8.79 -5.39 -10.48
C LEU A 236 8.90 -5.82 -11.94
N LYS A 237 7.99 -6.65 -12.43
CA LYS A 237 8.03 -7.19 -13.80
C LYS A 237 7.51 -6.19 -14.84
N GLU A 238 6.45 -5.45 -14.52
CA GLU A 238 5.68 -4.72 -15.53
C GLU A 238 5.54 -3.23 -15.26
N ALA A 239 5.49 -2.80 -13.99
CA ALA A 239 5.12 -1.42 -13.68
C ALA A 239 6.19 -0.37 -14.08
N ARG A 240 7.42 -0.81 -14.37
CA ARG A 240 8.44 0.05 -15.00
C ARG A 240 7.94 0.63 -16.33
N LYS A 241 7.20 -0.15 -17.13
CA LYS A 241 6.60 0.33 -18.39
C LYS A 241 5.57 1.42 -18.12
N PHE A 242 4.99 1.44 -16.93
CA PHE A 242 3.99 2.39 -16.48
C PHE A 242 4.57 3.55 -15.64
N GLY A 243 5.89 3.76 -15.66
CA GLY A 243 6.54 4.86 -14.96
C GLY A 243 6.70 4.64 -13.44
N VAL A 244 6.46 3.44 -12.92
CA VAL A 244 6.66 3.12 -11.49
C VAL A 244 7.95 2.32 -11.29
N HIS A 245 8.83 2.83 -10.44
CA HIS A 245 10.17 2.31 -10.22
C HIS A 245 10.35 1.90 -8.76
N LEU A 246 10.70 0.64 -8.51
CA LEU A 246 10.86 0.11 -7.16
C LEU A 246 12.34 0.00 -6.77
N THR A 247 12.63 0.45 -5.55
CA THR A 247 13.87 0.20 -4.83
C THR A 247 13.52 -0.57 -3.57
N LEU A 248 13.96 -1.82 -3.49
CA LEU A 248 13.71 -2.70 -2.36
C LEU A 248 14.96 -2.80 -1.50
N ALA A 249 14.81 -2.62 -0.19
CA ALA A 249 15.87 -2.84 0.78
C ALA A 249 15.51 -4.02 1.70
N GLN A 250 16.49 -4.88 1.95
CA GLN A 250 16.37 -6.04 2.84
C GLN A 250 17.73 -6.29 3.48
N GLN A 251 17.72 -6.77 4.73
CA GLN A 251 18.95 -7.13 5.44
C GLN A 251 19.47 -8.51 5.03
N ILE A 252 18.57 -9.48 4.88
CA ILE A 252 18.89 -10.84 4.47
C ILE A 252 18.25 -11.07 3.11
N LEU A 253 19.06 -11.45 2.12
CA LEU A 253 18.58 -11.68 0.77
C LEU A 253 17.57 -12.83 0.73
N GLY A 254 16.35 -12.55 0.28
CA GLY A 254 15.32 -13.56 0.09
C GLY A 254 14.54 -13.93 1.34
N ASP A 255 14.74 -13.21 2.44
CA ASP A 255 13.91 -13.39 3.63
C ASP A 255 12.44 -13.10 3.31
N GLY A 256 11.53 -13.91 3.86
CA GLY A 256 10.09 -13.84 3.56
C GLY A 256 9.70 -14.09 2.09
N MET A 257 10.59 -14.63 1.25
CA MET A 257 10.33 -14.90 -0.17
C MET A 257 10.32 -16.39 -0.50
N SER A 258 9.44 -16.79 -1.42
CA SER A 258 9.61 -18.07 -2.11
C SER A 258 10.84 -18.02 -3.03
N PRO A 259 11.49 -19.17 -3.33
CA PRO A 259 12.60 -19.21 -4.28
C PRO A 259 12.24 -18.66 -5.67
N ASP A 260 11.01 -18.90 -6.14
CA ASP A 260 10.50 -18.36 -7.41
C ASP A 260 10.39 -16.85 -7.39
N LEU A 261 9.86 -16.30 -6.30
CA LEU A 261 9.77 -14.85 -6.15
C LEU A 261 11.17 -14.24 -6.09
N LEU A 262 12.08 -14.77 -5.28
CA LEU A 262 13.45 -14.26 -5.20
C LEU A 262 14.11 -14.23 -6.58
N ARG A 263 14.01 -15.32 -7.36
CA ARG A 263 14.50 -15.37 -8.74
C ARG A 263 13.87 -14.29 -9.62
N ALA A 264 12.56 -14.10 -9.51
CA ALA A 264 11.87 -13.06 -10.25
C ALA A 264 12.34 -11.65 -9.87
N ILE A 265 12.50 -11.36 -8.57
CA ILE A 265 13.02 -10.06 -8.12
C ILE A 265 14.42 -9.84 -8.66
N LEU A 266 15.31 -10.84 -8.52
CA LEU A 266 16.69 -10.72 -8.98
C LEU A 266 16.76 -10.50 -10.50
N GLY A 267 16.02 -11.28 -11.29
CA GLY A 267 15.99 -11.14 -12.74
C GLY A 267 15.42 -9.81 -13.26
N ASN A 268 14.53 -9.15 -12.49
CA ASN A 268 13.87 -7.91 -12.91
C ASN A 268 14.45 -6.64 -12.28
N THR A 269 15.43 -6.76 -11.36
CA THR A 269 16.09 -5.60 -10.75
C THR A 269 17.44 -5.33 -11.42
N GLY A 270 17.45 -4.36 -12.33
CA GLY A 270 18.64 -4.02 -13.12
C GLY A 270 19.73 -3.26 -12.35
N VAL A 271 19.48 -2.83 -11.12
CA VAL A 271 20.50 -2.21 -10.26
C VAL A 271 20.57 -2.96 -8.95
N LYS A 272 21.78 -3.35 -8.57
CA LYS A 272 22.08 -4.03 -7.31
C LYS A 272 22.98 -3.15 -6.47
N ILE A 273 22.63 -3.01 -5.19
CA ILE A 273 23.41 -2.27 -4.20
C ILE A 273 23.66 -3.24 -3.05
N THR A 274 24.94 -3.57 -2.82
CA THR A 274 25.37 -4.50 -1.77
C THR A 274 26.21 -3.73 -0.76
N GLY A 275 25.78 -3.70 0.49
CA GLY A 275 26.58 -3.21 1.61
C GLY A 275 27.22 -4.35 2.40
N LYS A 276 27.88 -4.01 3.51
CA LYS A 276 28.34 -4.99 4.50
C LYS A 276 27.21 -5.94 4.88
N ASN A 277 27.42 -7.24 4.74
CA ASN A 277 26.41 -8.26 5.03
C ASN A 277 27.04 -9.60 5.44
N ALA A 278 26.21 -10.57 5.84
CA ALA A 278 26.64 -11.93 6.10
C ALA A 278 27.09 -12.62 4.81
N VAL A 279 28.04 -13.57 4.94
CA VAL A 279 28.65 -14.29 3.81
C VAL A 279 27.60 -14.95 2.89
N PHE A 280 26.51 -15.48 3.46
CA PHE A 280 25.41 -16.04 2.69
C PHE A 280 24.85 -15.05 1.65
N THR A 281 24.48 -13.83 2.08
CA THR A 281 24.00 -12.77 1.20
C THR A 281 25.07 -12.35 0.21
N LEU A 282 26.31 -12.13 0.68
CA LEU A 282 27.41 -11.68 -0.17
C LEU A 282 27.73 -12.68 -1.29
N LYS A 283 27.72 -13.98 -1.00
CA LYS A 283 27.94 -15.03 -2.00
C LYS A 283 26.91 -14.96 -3.14
N ARG A 284 25.63 -14.84 -2.79
CA ARG A 284 24.55 -14.72 -3.78
C ARG A 284 24.65 -13.42 -4.58
N MET A 285 25.01 -12.32 -3.92
CA MET A 285 25.21 -11.05 -4.62
C MET A 285 26.43 -11.08 -5.53
N ALA A 286 27.52 -11.77 -5.16
CA ALA A 286 28.67 -12.01 -6.02
C ALA A 286 28.28 -12.80 -7.27
N GLU A 287 27.54 -13.91 -7.11
CA GLU A 287 27.01 -14.71 -8.22
C GLU A 287 26.12 -13.88 -9.17
N GLU A 288 25.24 -13.05 -8.61
CA GLU A 288 24.31 -12.21 -9.39
C GLU A 288 25.00 -11.03 -10.09
N THR A 289 26.04 -10.45 -9.49
CA THR A 289 26.66 -9.21 -10.00
C THR A 289 27.98 -9.43 -10.74
N GLY A 290 28.60 -10.61 -10.59
CA GLY A 290 29.94 -10.92 -11.07
C GLY A 290 31.06 -10.27 -10.23
N ALA A 291 30.75 -9.79 -9.02
CA ALA A 291 31.73 -9.19 -8.12
C ALA A 291 32.62 -10.26 -7.47
N ASP A 292 33.84 -9.88 -7.08
CA ASP A 292 34.69 -10.74 -6.26
C ASP A 292 34.13 -10.84 -4.83
N LEU A 293 34.02 -12.08 -4.32
CA LEU A 293 33.45 -12.31 -2.99
C LEU A 293 34.36 -11.78 -1.88
N GLY A 294 35.68 -11.80 -2.06
CA GLY A 294 36.63 -11.23 -1.11
C GLY A 294 36.45 -9.72 -0.99
N GLU A 295 36.37 -9.03 -2.13
CA GLU A 295 36.11 -7.59 -2.19
C GLU A 295 34.78 -7.21 -1.50
N LEU A 296 33.72 -8.01 -1.68
CA LEU A 296 32.45 -7.80 -0.99
C LEU A 296 32.54 -8.02 0.53
N GLN A 297 33.35 -8.98 1.00
CA GLN A 297 33.55 -9.25 2.43
C GLN A 297 34.33 -8.13 3.14
N GLU A 298 35.16 -7.39 2.42
CA GLU A 298 35.90 -6.24 2.94
C GLU A 298 35.05 -4.97 3.06
N LEU A 299 33.81 -4.97 2.56
CA LEU A 299 32.91 -3.82 2.66
C LEU A 299 32.67 -3.44 4.13
N THR A 300 33.00 -2.18 4.44
CA THR A 300 32.72 -1.57 5.75
C THR A 300 31.48 -0.69 5.69
N THR A 301 30.93 -0.35 6.87
CA THR A 301 29.74 0.50 6.95
C THR A 301 29.94 1.83 6.22
N GLY A 302 29.04 2.14 5.30
CA GLY A 302 29.09 3.34 4.47
C GLY A 302 29.76 3.14 3.11
N PHE A 303 30.31 1.95 2.83
CA PHE A 303 30.76 1.54 1.50
C PHE A 303 29.79 0.52 0.92
N PHE A 304 29.46 0.70 -0.36
CA PHE A 304 28.52 -0.15 -1.08
C PHE A 304 29.07 -0.47 -2.46
N HIS A 305 29.01 -1.74 -2.82
CA HIS A 305 29.21 -2.19 -4.19
C HIS A 305 27.91 -1.94 -4.99
N ILE A 306 28.03 -1.28 -6.13
CA ILE A 306 26.91 -0.95 -7.02
C ILE A 306 27.17 -1.53 -8.41
N LYS A 307 26.18 -2.27 -8.92
CA LYS A 307 26.20 -2.84 -10.26
C LYS A 307 24.90 -2.51 -11.00
N ALA A 308 25.03 -1.93 -12.19
CA ALA A 308 23.92 -1.73 -13.11
C ALA A 308 24.02 -2.72 -14.29
N GLN A 309 22.89 -3.35 -14.64
CA GLN A 309 22.77 -4.43 -15.63
C GLN A 309 23.08 -3.98 -17.06
N SER A 310 22.88 -2.69 -17.38
CA SER A 310 23.20 -2.13 -18.70
C SER A 310 24.69 -2.18 -19.06
N HIS A 311 25.56 -2.52 -18.10
CA HIS A 311 27.00 -2.61 -18.27
C HIS A 311 27.50 -4.01 -17.89
N ARG A 312 27.04 -5.05 -18.59
CA ARG A 312 27.48 -6.44 -18.33
C ARG A 312 29.02 -6.59 -18.37
N ALA A 313 29.71 -5.83 -19.21
CA ALA A 313 31.16 -5.90 -19.39
C ALA A 313 32.01 -5.14 -18.34
N ARG A 314 31.43 -4.28 -17.49
CA ARG A 314 32.19 -3.56 -16.43
C ARG A 314 32.00 -4.25 -15.09
N SER A 315 33.06 -4.43 -14.30
CA SER A 315 32.90 -4.73 -12.87
C SER A 315 32.03 -3.68 -12.20
N GLY A 316 31.31 -4.05 -11.14
CA GLY A 316 30.63 -3.05 -10.33
C GLY A 316 31.63 -2.11 -9.66
N ILE A 317 31.13 -1.04 -9.06
CA ILE A 317 31.98 -0.02 -8.41
C ILE A 317 31.68 0.02 -6.92
N ILE A 318 32.73 0.16 -6.11
CA ILE A 318 32.56 0.48 -4.69
C ILE A 318 32.47 1.99 -4.53
N VAL A 319 31.38 2.43 -3.90
CA VAL A 319 31.10 3.85 -3.65
C VAL A 319 31.00 4.07 -2.14
N ARG A 320 31.67 5.12 -1.67
CA ARG A 320 31.46 5.64 -0.31
C ARG A 320 30.22 6.51 -0.30
N MET A 321 29.22 6.12 0.48
CA MET A 321 27.98 6.88 0.61
C MET A 321 28.22 8.21 1.34
N PRO A 322 27.65 9.32 0.84
CA PRO A 322 27.72 10.60 1.52
C PRO A 322 27.15 10.52 2.94
N SER A 323 27.91 11.02 3.92
CA SER A 323 27.51 10.94 5.34
C SER A 323 26.72 12.16 5.84
N HIS A 324 26.52 13.18 5.00
CA HIS A 324 25.93 14.46 5.38
C HIS A 324 24.41 14.39 5.68
N ARG A 325 23.75 13.27 5.35
CA ARG A 325 22.33 12.98 5.64
C ARG A 325 22.12 11.82 6.62
N VAL A 326 23.20 11.27 7.17
CA VAL A 326 23.13 10.08 8.02
C VAL A 326 22.75 10.47 9.45
N LYS A 327 21.79 9.75 10.04
CA LYS A 327 21.23 10.03 11.38
C LYS A 327 20.55 11.41 11.42
N THR A 328 21.12 12.35 12.16
CA THR A 328 20.60 13.71 12.33
C THR A 328 21.43 14.76 11.58
N LYS A 329 22.47 14.34 10.86
CA LYS A 329 23.31 15.26 10.08
C LYS A 329 22.48 15.89 8.96
N GLY A 330 22.58 17.20 8.83
CA GLY A 330 21.84 17.97 7.82
C GLY A 330 20.32 17.99 8.03
N ALA A 331 19.81 17.53 9.17
CA ALA A 331 18.39 17.66 9.50
C ALA A 331 18.03 19.12 9.81
N ILE A 332 16.77 19.49 9.55
CA ILE A 332 16.21 20.76 10.02
C ILE A 332 16.26 20.86 11.56
N SER A 333 16.17 22.09 12.07
CA SER A 333 16.16 22.33 13.52
C SER A 333 14.95 21.66 14.19
N LYS A 334 15.02 21.46 15.51
CA LYS A 334 13.92 20.87 16.29
C LYS A 334 12.65 21.74 16.21
N GLU A 335 12.82 23.06 16.21
CA GLU A 335 11.75 24.04 16.11
C GLU A 335 11.09 24.00 14.73
N ALA A 336 11.89 23.92 13.67
CA ALA A 336 11.39 23.75 12.31
C ALA A 336 10.63 22.42 12.15
N TRP A 337 11.16 21.33 12.72
CA TRP A 337 10.46 20.04 12.73
C TRP A 337 9.14 20.09 13.51
N ALA A 338 9.10 20.78 14.66
CA ALA A 338 7.87 20.92 15.44
C ALA A 338 6.77 21.64 14.64
N LYS A 339 7.12 22.76 13.97
CA LYS A 339 6.21 23.50 13.09
C LYS A 339 5.74 22.66 11.91
N LEU A 340 6.66 21.95 11.24
CA LEU A 340 6.32 21.06 10.12
C LEU A 340 5.38 19.94 10.57
N ARG A 341 5.67 19.30 11.71
CA ARG A 341 4.82 18.26 12.30
C ARG A 341 3.42 18.78 12.60
N GLU A 342 3.29 19.96 13.19
CA GLU A 342 1.98 20.58 13.46
C GLU A 342 1.20 20.85 12.18
N ALA A 343 1.87 21.39 11.14
CA ALA A 343 1.27 21.61 9.83
C ALA A 343 0.77 20.30 9.21
N GLN A 344 1.58 19.22 9.25
CA GLN A 344 1.19 17.89 8.76
C GLN A 344 -0.02 17.33 9.52
N ILE A 345 -0.03 17.45 10.85
CA ILE A 345 -1.16 17.01 11.69
C ILE A 345 -2.43 17.79 11.32
N SER A 346 -2.37 19.11 11.16
CA SER A 346 -3.54 19.90 10.79
C SER A 346 -4.10 19.50 9.41
N ARG A 347 -3.22 19.25 8.43
CA ARG A 347 -3.62 18.93 7.06
C ARG A 347 -4.16 17.52 6.93
N PHE A 348 -3.46 16.52 7.46
CA PHE A 348 -3.68 15.12 7.13
C PHE A 348 -4.20 14.25 8.28
N TYR A 349 -4.38 14.78 9.50
CA TYR A 349 -4.81 13.98 10.64
C TYR A 349 -6.17 14.44 11.16
N ARG A 350 -7.02 13.48 11.52
CA ARG A 350 -8.36 13.74 12.05
C ARG A 350 -8.57 12.99 13.35
N THR A 351 -9.42 13.55 14.20
CA THR A 351 -9.97 12.78 15.31
C THR A 351 -10.82 11.66 14.70
N PRO A 352 -10.56 10.39 15.03
CA PRO A 352 -11.38 9.28 14.55
C PRO A 352 -12.84 9.55 14.91
N ALA A 353 -13.73 9.49 13.93
CA ALA A 353 -15.17 9.49 14.22
C ALA A 353 -15.52 8.24 15.03
N ALA A 354 -16.61 8.29 15.80
CA ALA A 354 -17.22 7.06 16.28
C ALA A 354 -17.52 6.18 15.07
N ILE A 355 -17.21 4.88 15.16
CA ILE A 355 -17.50 3.91 14.10
C ILE A 355 -19.02 3.82 14.00
N SER A 356 -19.59 4.62 13.11
CA SER A 356 -20.99 4.56 12.71
C SER A 356 -21.02 3.92 11.34
N ALA A 357 -21.99 3.02 11.11
CA ALA A 357 -22.31 2.57 9.76
C ALA A 357 -22.49 3.80 8.86
N THR A 358 -21.83 3.79 7.70
CA THR A 358 -21.94 4.91 6.78
C THR A 358 -23.37 4.93 6.25
N ALA A 359 -24.08 6.05 6.36
CA ALA A 359 -25.38 6.18 5.70
C ALA A 359 -25.16 5.99 4.19
N ILE A 360 -25.86 5.03 3.57
CA ILE A 360 -25.75 4.78 2.13
C ILE A 360 -26.10 6.09 1.41
N PRO A 361 -25.21 6.63 0.56
CA PRO A 361 -25.44 7.94 -0.03
C PRO A 361 -26.65 7.95 -0.95
N VAL A 362 -27.51 8.95 -0.79
CA VAL A 362 -28.39 9.42 -1.87
C VAL A 362 -27.56 10.46 -2.63
N SER A 363 -27.07 10.09 -3.81
CA SER A 363 -26.25 10.89 -4.76
C SER A 363 -25.85 12.30 -4.29
N ALA A 364 -24.61 12.47 -3.82
CA ALA A 364 -24.07 13.81 -3.54
C ALA A 364 -22.58 13.90 -3.93
N GLN A 365 -22.29 14.85 -4.82
CA GLN A 365 -20.96 15.19 -5.30
C GLN A 365 -20.09 15.74 -4.16
N ALA A 366 -18.85 15.26 -4.04
CA ALA A 366 -17.90 15.76 -3.06
C ALA A 366 -16.67 16.37 -3.74
N GLN A 367 -16.42 17.66 -3.51
CA GLN A 367 -15.16 18.32 -3.82
C GLN A 367 -14.14 18.14 -2.68
N TYR A 368 -12.88 17.89 -3.01
CA TYR A 368 -11.76 17.89 -2.07
C TYR A 368 -11.13 19.29 -2.03
N PRO A 369 -10.62 19.76 -0.88
CA PRO A 369 -9.83 20.98 -0.84
C PRO A 369 -8.53 20.78 -1.63
N ILE A 370 -8.38 21.56 -2.70
CA ILE A 370 -7.13 21.69 -3.46
C ILE A 370 -6.48 22.99 -2.99
N ASP A 371 -5.47 22.88 -2.12
CA ASP A 371 -4.47 23.93 -1.85
C ASP A 371 -3.07 23.32 -1.72
#